data_AF-A0A502G7D0-F1
#
_entry.id   AF-A0A502G7D0-F1
#
_cell.length_a   1.000
_cell.length_b   1.000
_cell.length_c   1.000
_cell.angle_alpha   90.00
_cell.angle_beta   90.00
_cell.angle_gamma   90.00
#
_symmetry.space_group_name_H-M   'P 1'
#
loop_
_entity.id
_entity.type
_entity.pdbx_description
1 polymer ?
#
loop_
_entity_poly.entity_id
_entity_poly.type
_entity_poly.pdbx_seq_one_letter_code
_entity_poly.pdbx_strand_id
1 'polypeptide(L)'
;MPNLPHRGSLSVDSRRSLAHRRAFSGPGYLRRILDVVAALLMLVVTLPLLLLVALALRLEGPGPVLVRKPYVGRAGRRFDLFAFRSTRPGPYGRPVLTPLGSLLRPTRIDQLPVLLNLLRGDLTLVGPAPVAGPEAPQAPGSSPGVTGWVGAD
;
A
#
# COMPACT_ATOMS: atom_id res chain seq x y z
N MET A 1 21.57 -6.67 -40.08
CA MET A 1 21.53 -6.28 -38.65
C MET A 1 20.08 -6.12 -38.25
N PRO A 2 19.51 -6.95 -37.36
CA PRO A 2 18.10 -6.83 -37.00
C PRO A 2 17.87 -5.74 -35.95
N ASN A 3 16.86 -4.92 -36.21
CA ASN A 3 16.35 -3.80 -35.42
C ASN A 3 16.02 -4.19 -33.96
N LEU A 4 16.46 -3.38 -33.00
CA LEU A 4 15.98 -3.43 -31.61
C LEU A 4 14.65 -2.66 -31.51
N PRO A 5 13.57 -3.22 -30.94
CA PRO A 5 12.35 -2.46 -30.72
C PRO A 5 12.55 -1.42 -29.62
N HIS A 6 12.33 -0.15 -29.98
CA HIS A 6 12.07 0.94 -29.05
C HIS A 6 10.85 0.60 -28.18
N ARG A 7 11.08 0.24 -26.90
CA ARG A 7 9.99 0.13 -25.93
C ARG A 7 9.57 1.53 -25.49
N GLY A 8 8.63 2.07 -26.24
CA GLY A 8 7.96 3.33 -25.97
C GLY A 8 7.16 3.32 -24.67
N SER A 9 6.99 4.55 -24.18
CA SER A 9 5.88 5.05 -23.38
C SER A 9 5.57 4.36 -22.05
N LEU A 10 6.11 4.94 -20.98
CA LEU A 10 5.37 5.12 -19.73
C LEU A 10 4.12 5.97 -20.04
N SER A 11 3.12 5.39 -20.68
CA SER A 11 1.85 6.07 -20.93
C SER A 11 1.10 6.15 -19.62
N VAL A 12 1.16 7.33 -18.99
CA VAL A 12 -0.03 8.15 -18.76
C VAL A 12 -1.31 7.33 -18.70
N ASP A 13 -1.61 6.74 -17.55
CA ASP A 13 -2.98 6.32 -17.24
C ASP A 13 -3.33 6.61 -15.77
N SER A 14 -2.84 7.74 -15.28
CA SER A 14 -3.12 8.30 -13.94
C SER A 14 -4.56 8.82 -13.78
N ARG A 15 -5.47 8.53 -14.72
CA ARG A 15 -6.83 9.11 -14.76
C ARG A 15 -7.98 8.09 -14.65
N ARG A 16 -7.72 6.79 -14.42
CA ARG A 16 -8.78 5.76 -14.39
C ARG A 16 -9.07 5.12 -13.02
N SER A 17 -8.66 5.70 -11.89
CA SER A 17 -8.90 5.11 -10.57
C SER A 17 -10.19 5.54 -9.85
N LEU A 18 -11.05 6.37 -10.46
CA LEU A 18 -12.25 6.90 -9.80
C LEU A 18 -13.54 6.08 -10.06
N ALA A 19 -13.52 5.06 -10.91
CA ALA A 19 -14.74 4.43 -11.45
C ALA A 19 -15.13 3.08 -10.83
N HIS A 20 -14.74 2.75 -9.59
CA HIS A 20 -15.21 1.52 -8.94
C HIS A 20 -15.58 1.70 -7.45
N ARG A 21 -16.34 2.76 -7.15
CA ARG A 21 -17.04 2.94 -5.86
C ARG A 21 -18.25 1.99 -5.73
N ARG A 22 -18.05 0.68 -5.92
CA ARG A 22 -19.03 -0.31 -5.40
C ARG A 22 -18.74 -0.47 -3.92
N ALA A 23 -19.70 -0.08 -3.08
CA ALA A 23 -19.64 -0.19 -1.64
C ALA A 23 -19.06 -1.55 -1.22
N PHE A 24 -18.07 -1.49 -0.34
CA PHE A 24 -17.44 -2.66 0.25
C PHE A 24 -18.52 -3.48 0.95
N SER A 25 -18.82 -4.68 0.45
CA SER A 25 -19.41 -5.73 1.27
C SER A 25 -18.32 -6.16 2.24
N GLY A 26 -18.13 -5.36 3.28
CA GLY A 26 -17.09 -5.54 4.25
C GLY A 26 -17.29 -6.79 5.09
N PRO A 27 -16.35 -7.07 6.00
CA PRO A 27 -16.66 -7.98 7.09
C PRO A 27 -17.95 -7.51 7.80
N GLY A 28 -18.67 -8.42 8.47
CA GLY A 28 -19.91 -8.06 9.17
C GLY A 28 -19.76 -6.79 10.02
N TYR A 29 -20.84 -6.03 10.19
CA TYR A 29 -20.82 -4.68 10.77
C TYR A 29 -19.98 -4.54 12.05
N LEU A 30 -20.08 -5.52 12.97
CA LEU A 30 -19.28 -5.57 14.19
C LEU A 30 -17.76 -5.58 13.91
N ARG A 31 -17.32 -6.46 13.01
CA ARG A 31 -15.90 -6.58 12.65
C ARG A 31 -15.39 -5.33 11.95
N ARG A 32 -16.26 -4.65 11.18
CA ARG A 32 -15.92 -3.35 10.59
C ARG A 32 -15.67 -2.28 11.66
N ILE A 33 -16.51 -2.22 12.69
CA ILE A 33 -16.32 -1.29 13.82
C ILE A 33 -14.99 -1.59 14.53
N LEU A 34 -14.73 -2.86 14.84
CA LEU A 34 -13.49 -3.27 15.50
C LEU A 34 -12.25 -2.88 14.69
N ASP A 35 -12.27 -3.10 13.37
CA ASP A 35 -11.17 -2.70 12.48
C ASP A 35 -10.92 -1.18 12.53
N VAL A 36 -11.98 -0.37 12.50
CA VAL A 36 -11.87 1.09 12.53
C VAL A 36 -11.40 1.59 13.88
N VAL A 37 -11.96 1.08 14.98
CA VAL A 37 -11.55 1.45 16.35
C VAL A 37 -10.09 1.08 16.58
N ALA A 38 -9.68 -0.14 16.24
CA ALA A 38 -8.29 -0.58 16.37
C ALA A 38 -7.35 0.28 15.52
N ALA A 39 -7.73 0.57 14.27
CA ALA A 39 -6.93 1.42 13.39
C ALA A 39 -6.79 2.86 13.93
N LEU A 40 -7.86 3.44 14.49
CA LEU A 40 -7.81 4.77 15.09
C LEU A 40 -6.92 4.79 16.33
N LEU A 41 -7.03 3.81 17.22
CA LEU A 41 -6.20 3.70 18.42
C LEU A 41 -4.71 3.56 18.04
N MET A 42 -4.39 2.65 17.12
CA MET A 42 -3.02 2.50 16.62
C MET A 42 -2.53 3.76 15.93
N LEU A 43 -3.37 4.45 15.16
CA LEU A 43 -3.00 5.69 14.48
C LEU A 43 -2.68 6.80 15.49
N VAL A 44 -3.47 6.97 16.55
CA VAL A 44 -3.21 7.96 17.60
C VAL A 44 -1.88 7.67 18.31
N VAL A 45 -1.64 6.41 18.69
CA VAL A 45 -0.40 6.00 19.36
C VAL A 45 0.82 6.18 18.45
N THR A 46 0.69 5.87 17.17
CA THR A 46 1.80 5.94 16.19
C THR A 46 1.95 7.32 15.55
N LEU A 47 0.96 8.22 15.68
CA LEU A 47 0.96 9.53 15.05
C LEU A 47 2.26 10.34 15.23
N PRO A 48 2.82 10.49 16.45
CA PRO A 48 4.08 11.23 16.60
C PRO A 48 5.22 10.62 15.79
N LEU A 49 5.34 9.29 15.76
CA LEU A 49 6.32 8.58 14.95
C LEU A 49 6.06 8.77 13.45
N LEU A 50 4.81 8.67 13.01
CA LEU A 50 4.44 8.88 11.60
C LEU A 50 4.83 10.28 11.11
N LEU A 51 4.62 11.31 11.93
CA LEU A 51 4.98 12.68 11.60
C LEU A 51 6.50 12.87 11.53
N LEU A 52 7.25 12.27 12.46
CA LEU A 52 8.72 12.29 12.44
C LEU A 52 9.28 11.61 11.19
N VAL A 53 8.75 10.42 10.85
CA VAL A 53 9.14 9.70 9.65
C VAL A 53 8.77 10.48 8.38
N ALA A 54 7.57 11.07 8.35
CA ALA A 54 7.13 11.90 7.23
C ALA A 54 8.04 13.11 7.01
N LEU A 55 8.44 13.78 8.09
CA LEU A 55 9.40 14.89 8.05
C LEU A 55 10.77 14.42 7.59
N ALA A 56 11.30 13.33 8.16
CA ALA A 56 12.59 12.77 7.76
C ALA A 56 12.62 12.41 6.26
N LEU A 57 11.56 11.80 5.73
CA LEU A 57 11.44 11.51 4.29
C LEU A 57 11.37 12.78 3.45
N ARG A 58 10.71 13.82 3.95
CA ARG A 58 10.62 15.11 3.25
C ARG A 58 11.98 15.80 3.18
N LEU A 59 12.80 15.66 4.22
CA LEU A 59 14.17 16.18 4.29
C LEU A 59 15.17 15.34 3.48
N GLU A 60 14.96 14.02 3.39
CA GLU A 60 15.84 13.09 2.64
C GLU A 60 15.88 13.39 1.14
N GLY A 61 14.81 13.95 0.57
CA GLY A 61 14.81 14.42 -0.81
C GLY A 61 13.43 14.58 -1.45
N PRO A 62 13.38 15.09 -2.69
CA PRO A 62 12.14 15.37 -3.40
C PRO A 62 11.35 14.09 -3.67
N GLY A 63 10.02 14.21 -3.70
CA GLY A 63 9.10 13.11 -3.98
C GLY A 63 8.03 12.92 -2.89
N PRO A 64 7.12 11.97 -3.10
CA PRO A 64 6.02 11.73 -2.18
C PRO A 64 6.50 11.01 -0.91
N VAL A 65 5.98 11.43 0.24
CA VAL A 65 6.19 10.75 1.53
C VAL A 65 5.47 9.40 1.56
N LEU A 66 4.23 9.38 1.06
CA LEU A 66 3.40 8.19 0.95
C LEU A 66 3.42 7.64 -0.47
N VAL A 67 3.77 6.37 -0.59
CA VAL A 67 3.69 5.60 -1.84
C VAL A 67 2.39 4.81 -1.84
N ARG A 68 1.81 4.68 -3.04
CA ARG A 68 0.62 3.87 -3.30
C ARG A 68 1.03 2.68 -4.15
N LYS A 69 0.75 1.48 -3.67
CA LYS A 69 0.99 0.24 -4.42
C LYS A 69 -0.36 -0.36 -4.84
N PRO A 70 -0.57 -0.71 -6.11
CA PRO A 70 -1.84 -1.29 -6.55
C PRO A 70 -1.99 -2.74 -6.07
N TYR A 71 -3.11 -3.04 -5.42
CA TYR A 71 -3.49 -4.36 -4.96
C TYR A 71 -4.90 -4.74 -5.41
N VAL A 72 -5.17 -6.04 -5.42
CA VAL A 72 -6.49 -6.61 -5.66
C VAL A 72 -7.00 -7.25 -4.37
N GLY A 73 -8.20 -6.84 -3.95
CA GLY A 73 -8.91 -7.37 -2.80
C GLY A 73 -10.11 -8.23 -3.20
N ARG A 74 -11.05 -8.40 -2.25
CA ARG A 74 -12.24 -9.23 -2.42
C ARG A 74 -13.02 -8.88 -3.69
N ALA A 75 -13.50 -9.91 -4.38
CA ALA A 75 -14.31 -9.79 -5.61
C ALA A 75 -13.65 -8.97 -6.74
N GLY A 76 -12.31 -9.01 -6.82
CA GLY A 76 -11.55 -8.38 -7.90
C GLY A 76 -11.42 -6.87 -7.77
N ARG A 77 -11.85 -6.28 -6.64
CA ARG A 77 -11.76 -4.83 -6.44
C ARG A 77 -10.30 -4.41 -6.27
N ARG A 78 -9.89 -3.43 -7.06
CA ARG A 78 -8.57 -2.80 -6.97
C ARG A 78 -8.57 -1.71 -5.92
N PHE A 79 -7.50 -1.62 -5.14
CA PHE A 79 -7.25 -0.54 -4.19
C PHE A 79 -5.76 -0.23 -4.11
N ASP A 80 -5.45 0.96 -3.59
CA ASP A 80 -4.08 1.41 -3.37
C ASP A 80 -3.68 1.14 -1.93
N LEU A 81 -2.66 0.33 -1.72
CA LEU A 81 -2.07 0.10 -0.40
C LEU A 81 -1.08 1.21 -0.07
N PHE A 82 -1.23 1.81 1.10
CA PHE A 82 -0.39 2.90 1.59
C PHE A 82 0.84 2.38 2.32
N ALA A 83 2.00 2.98 2.00
CA ALA A 83 3.23 2.79 2.73
C ALA A 83 4.05 4.09 2.67
N PHE A 84 5.02 4.25 3.56
CA PHE A 84 6.03 5.27 3.42
C PHE A 84 7.00 4.92 2.28
N ARG A 85 7.58 5.95 1.68
CA ARG A 85 8.64 5.78 0.69
C ARG A 85 9.88 5.17 1.36
N SER A 86 10.19 3.92 1.04
CA SER A 86 11.44 3.26 1.45
C SER A 86 12.42 3.02 0.30
N THR A 87 12.02 3.30 -0.95
CA THR A 87 12.85 3.12 -2.15
C THR A 87 12.84 4.35 -3.06
N ARG A 88 13.88 4.47 -3.88
CA ARG A 88 14.03 5.46 -4.96
C ARG A 88 14.44 4.78 -6.27
N PRO A 89 14.20 5.40 -7.44
CA PRO A 89 14.70 4.89 -8.71
C PRO A 89 16.22 4.74 -8.67
N GLY A 90 16.72 3.57 -9.03
CA GLY A 90 18.13 3.28 -9.17
C GLY A 90 18.52 2.93 -10.60
N PRO A 91 19.75 2.41 -10.80
CA PRO A 91 20.25 2.05 -12.13
C PRO A 91 19.30 1.10 -12.86
N TYR A 92 19.12 1.31 -14.17
CA TYR A 92 18.26 0.50 -15.04
C TYR A 92 16.79 0.43 -14.58
N GLY A 93 16.33 1.44 -13.82
CA GLY A 93 14.95 1.50 -13.30
C GLY A 93 14.68 0.55 -12.13
N ARG A 94 15.70 -0.12 -11.58
CA ARG A 94 15.54 -0.97 -10.41
C ARG A 94 15.42 -0.11 -9.15
N PRO A 95 14.44 -0.36 -8.26
CA PRO A 95 14.33 0.40 -7.02
C PRO A 95 15.53 0.10 -6.12
N VAL A 96 16.15 1.15 -5.59
CA VAL A 96 17.21 1.07 -4.57
C VAL A 96 16.66 1.61 -3.27
N LEU A 97 17.04 1.01 -2.15
CA LEU A 97 16.61 1.42 -0.82
C LEU A 97 17.12 2.82 -0.49
N THR A 98 16.29 3.65 0.15
CA THR A 98 16.77 4.94 0.68
C THR A 98 17.51 4.71 2.01
N PRO A 99 18.43 5.62 2.41
CA PRO A 99 19.03 5.58 3.74
C PRO A 99 18.01 5.45 4.88
N LEU A 100 16.89 6.17 4.81
CA LEU A 100 15.84 5.99 5.80
C LEU A 100 15.10 4.65 5.60
N GLY A 101 14.87 4.24 4.36
CA GLY A 101 14.26 2.96 4.03
C GLY A 101 15.01 1.74 4.59
N SER A 102 16.34 1.80 4.70
CA SER A 102 17.14 0.73 5.31
C SER A 102 16.92 0.59 6.81
N LEU A 103 16.52 1.68 7.48
CA LEU A 103 16.14 1.67 8.89
C LEU A 103 14.67 1.30 9.11
N LEU A 104 13.76 1.77 8.24
CA LEU A 104 12.32 1.60 8.43
C LEU A 104 11.82 0.19 8.06
N ARG A 105 12.41 -0.46 7.06
CA ARG A 105 11.95 -1.79 6.60
C ARG A 105 12.09 -2.89 7.65
N PRO A 106 13.24 -3.05 8.35
CA PRO A 106 13.38 -4.11 9.35
C PRO A 106 12.35 -4.01 10.48
N THR A 107 11.95 -2.79 10.82
CA THR A 107 10.95 -2.50 11.86
C THR A 107 9.52 -2.44 11.34
N ARG A 108 9.34 -2.52 10.01
CA ARG A 108 8.05 -2.33 9.30
C ARG A 108 7.36 -1.01 9.58
N ILE A 109 8.10 -0.01 10.07
CA ILE A 109 7.57 1.34 10.28
C ILE A 109 7.11 1.93 8.95
N ASP A 110 7.73 1.55 7.83
CA ASP A 110 7.31 1.97 6.50
C ASP A 110 5.91 1.47 6.11
N GLN A 111 5.38 0.45 6.77
CA GLN A 111 4.05 -0.10 6.50
C GLN A 111 2.95 0.53 7.34
N LEU A 112 3.26 1.27 8.41
CA LEU A 112 2.25 1.87 9.29
C LEU A 112 1.18 2.72 8.57
N PRO A 113 1.47 3.42 7.44
CA PRO A 113 0.42 4.10 6.67
C PRO A 113 -0.71 3.18 6.17
N VAL A 114 -0.51 1.86 6.15
CA VAL A 114 -1.55 0.87 5.83
C VAL A 114 -2.77 0.95 6.77
N LEU A 115 -2.62 1.52 7.96
CA LEU A 115 -3.75 1.77 8.87
C LEU A 115 -4.83 2.66 8.21
N LEU A 116 -4.43 3.54 7.28
CA LEU A 116 -5.37 4.35 6.51
C LEU A 116 -6.27 3.50 5.58
N ASN A 117 -5.79 2.34 5.12
CA ASN A 117 -6.60 1.39 4.36
C ASN A 117 -7.65 0.69 5.22
N LEU A 118 -7.37 0.43 6.51
CA LEU A 118 -8.38 -0.02 7.46
C LEU A 118 -9.47 1.05 7.61
N LEU A 119 -9.10 2.32 7.79
CA LEU A 119 -10.09 3.40 7.90
C LEU A 119 -10.93 3.58 6.63
N ARG A 120 -10.34 3.39 5.44
CA ARG A 120 -11.06 3.44 4.15
C ARG A 120 -11.95 2.23 3.88
N GLY A 121 -11.68 1.10 4.52
CA GLY A 121 -12.38 -0.16 4.24
C GLY A 121 -11.84 -0.92 3.04
N ASP A 122 -10.57 -0.67 2.70
CA ASP A 122 -9.84 -1.45 1.70
C ASP A 122 -9.31 -2.75 2.30
N LEU A 123 -8.96 -2.72 3.58
CA LEU A 123 -8.45 -3.85 4.36
C LEU A 123 -9.28 -4.08 5.64
N THR A 124 -9.13 -5.26 6.22
CA THR A 124 -9.56 -5.62 7.58
C THR A 124 -8.32 -5.92 8.44
N LEU A 125 -8.44 -5.92 9.77
CA LEU A 125 -7.29 -6.19 10.63
C LEU A 125 -6.83 -7.64 10.42
N VAL A 126 -7.78 -8.57 10.38
CA VAL A 126 -7.53 -10.01 10.24
C VAL A 126 -8.06 -10.52 8.90
N GLY A 127 -7.25 -11.22 8.12
CA GLY A 127 -7.66 -11.74 6.82
C GLY A 127 -6.48 -12.21 5.97
N PRO A 128 -6.74 -12.81 4.79
CA PRO A 128 -5.70 -13.28 3.89
C PRO A 128 -4.87 -12.11 3.31
N ALA A 129 -3.66 -12.40 2.85
CA ALA A 129 -2.81 -11.39 2.20
C ALA A 129 -3.51 -10.81 0.95
N PRO A 130 -3.54 -9.48 0.77
CA PRO A 130 -3.92 -8.90 -0.52
C PRO A 130 -2.91 -9.28 -1.61
N VAL A 131 -3.42 -9.49 -2.82
CA VAL A 131 -2.61 -9.91 -3.97
C VAL A 131 -2.10 -8.69 -4.72
N ALA A 132 -0.79 -8.65 -4.97
CA ALA A 132 -0.14 -7.52 -5.62
C ALA A 132 -0.47 -7.46 -7.12
N GLY A 133 -0.69 -6.23 -7.62
CA GLY A 133 -0.69 -5.96 -9.06
C GLY A 133 -1.96 -6.33 -9.82
N PRO A 134 -2.03 -5.94 -11.10
CA PRO A 134 -3.18 -6.18 -11.98
C PRO A 134 -3.32 -7.63 -12.45
N GLU A 135 -2.28 -8.45 -12.26
CA GLU A 135 -2.15 -9.83 -12.75
C GLU A 135 -2.46 -10.87 -11.66
N ALA A 136 -3.15 -10.45 -10.59
CA ALA A 136 -3.57 -11.33 -9.50
C ALA A 136 -4.38 -12.52 -10.05
N PRO A 137 -3.88 -13.76 -9.92
CA PRO A 137 -4.46 -14.92 -10.62
C PRO A 137 -5.91 -15.18 -10.22
N GLN A 138 -6.27 -14.92 -8.96
CA GLN A 138 -7.64 -14.98 -8.44
C GLN A 138 -7.83 -13.97 -7.29
N ALA A 139 -8.99 -13.31 -7.25
CA ALA A 139 -9.35 -12.44 -6.15
C ALA A 139 -9.66 -13.26 -4.89
N PRO A 140 -9.20 -12.86 -3.69
CA PRO A 140 -9.48 -13.59 -2.48
C PRO A 140 -10.99 -13.67 -2.20
N GLY A 141 -11.45 -14.85 -1.78
CA GLY A 141 -12.85 -15.10 -1.42
C GLY A 141 -13.31 -14.38 -0.15
N SER A 142 -12.39 -13.82 0.63
CA SER A 142 -12.65 -13.01 1.84
C SER A 142 -11.90 -11.67 1.78
N SER A 143 -12.29 -10.72 2.64
CA SER A 143 -11.65 -9.40 2.68
C SER A 143 -10.19 -9.52 3.09
N PRO A 144 -9.24 -8.94 2.32
CA PRO A 144 -7.82 -9.02 2.64
C PRO A 144 -7.51 -8.33 3.97
N GLY A 145 -6.58 -8.91 4.72
CA GLY A 145 -6.22 -8.47 6.06
C GLY A 145 -4.77 -8.05 6.21
N VAL A 146 -4.53 -7.17 7.18
CA VAL A 146 -3.18 -6.72 7.54
C VAL A 146 -2.35 -7.89 8.08
N THR A 147 -2.93 -8.79 8.88
CA THR A 147 -2.21 -9.95 9.44
C THR A 147 -1.68 -10.91 8.38
N GLY A 148 -2.44 -11.16 7.31
CA GLY A 148 -2.01 -12.05 6.23
C GLY A 148 -0.80 -11.51 5.46
N TRP A 149 -0.58 -10.20 5.54
CA TRP A 149 0.53 -9.51 4.89
C TRP A 149 1.84 -9.59 5.67
N VAL A 150 1.79 -10.00 6.95
CA VAL A 150 2.96 -10.01 7.83
C VAL A 150 4.04 -11.02 7.39
N GLY A 151 3.87 -11.78 6.30
CA GLY A 151 4.86 -12.75 5.79
C GLY A 151 5.20 -12.67 4.30
N ALA A 152 4.82 -11.62 3.57
CA ALA A 152 4.89 -11.61 2.09
C ALA A 152 6.04 -10.77 1.47
N ASP A 153 6.94 -10.23 2.28
CA ASP A 153 8.03 -9.33 1.85
C ASP A 153 9.43 -9.93 2.07
#